data_AF-A0A401Q609-F1
#
_entry.id   AF-A0A401Q609-F1
#
_cell.length_a   1.000
_cell.length_b   1.000
_cell.length_c   1.000
_cell.angle_alpha   90.00
_cell.angle_beta   90.00
_cell.angle_gamma   90.00
#
_symmetry.space_group_name_H-M   'P 1'
#
loop_
_entity.id
_entity.type
_entity.pdbx_description
1 polymer ?
#
loop_
_entity_poly.entity_id
_entity_poly.type
_entity_poly.pdbx_seq_one_letter_code
_entity_poly.pdbx_strand_id
1 'polypeptide(L)'
;TGGAFSMEYQTKRVSSERVATQSTLSVIGECIDQFAPGCTGIQKILNARCPLVRFSHQPSGLQCDLTANNRIAMRSTELLYIYSNIDPRVRALVFGVRCWARAQGITSNIPGSWITNFSLTMMVLFLLQKRNPPIIPTLDQLRDLAGNAGQEISVSFPCHYFGTLCHNIPKHPCVTSARAIHYIT
;
A
#
# COMPACT_ATOMS: atom_id res chain seq x y z
N THR A 1 14.36 -42.83 1.50
CA THR A 1 14.01 -42.90 2.94
C THR A 1 13.53 -41.53 3.39
N GLY A 2 12.24 -41.23 3.20
CA GLY A 2 11.62 -39.97 3.64
C GLY A 2 11.13 -40.12 5.07
N GLY A 3 11.68 -39.33 6.00
CA GLY A 3 11.37 -39.43 7.43
C GLY A 3 9.93 -39.02 7.75
N ALA A 4 9.27 -39.79 8.62
CA ALA A 4 7.89 -39.65 9.07
C ALA A 4 7.66 -38.52 10.10
N PHE A 5 8.56 -37.54 10.20
CA PHE A 5 8.49 -36.48 11.22
C PHE A 5 8.53 -35.09 10.58
N SER A 6 7.58 -34.24 11.00
CA SER A 6 7.58 -32.80 10.68
C SER A 6 8.49 -32.06 11.67
N MET A 7 9.39 -31.23 11.16
CA MET A 7 10.27 -30.40 11.97
C MET A 7 9.71 -28.98 12.02
N GLU A 8 9.33 -28.53 13.21
CA GLU A 8 8.79 -27.18 13.46
C GLU A 8 9.56 -26.48 14.57
N TYR A 9 9.71 -25.16 14.47
CA TYR A 9 10.30 -24.36 15.53
C TYR A 9 9.40 -24.34 16.77
N GLN A 10 9.99 -24.51 17.95
CA GLN A 10 9.27 -24.29 19.20
C GLN A 10 8.93 -22.81 19.33
N THR A 11 7.65 -22.49 19.14
CA THR A 11 7.14 -21.12 19.22
C THR A 11 6.07 -21.03 20.30
N LYS A 12 6.01 -19.87 20.98
CA LYS A 12 4.95 -19.62 21.95
C LYS A 12 3.63 -19.45 21.21
N ARG A 13 2.65 -20.29 21.53
CA ARG A 13 1.28 -20.10 21.04
C ARG A 13 0.71 -18.83 21.68
N VAL A 14 0.24 -17.93 20.83
CA VAL A 14 -0.39 -16.66 21.19
C VAL A 14 -1.87 -16.72 20.94
N SER A 15 -2.65 -15.97 21.72
CA SER A 15 -4.11 -16.00 21.69
C SER A 15 -4.73 -15.45 20.40
N SER A 16 -4.00 -14.60 19.65
CA SER A 16 -4.48 -14.05 18.38
C SER A 16 -3.32 -13.56 17.49
N GLU A 17 -3.56 -13.48 16.18
CA GLU A 17 -2.64 -12.84 15.22
C GLU A 17 -2.36 -11.38 15.58
N ARG A 18 -3.34 -10.68 16.17
CA ARG A 18 -3.16 -9.30 16.66
C ARG A 18 -2.11 -9.24 17.77
N VAL A 19 -2.19 -10.13 18.77
CA VAL A 19 -1.23 -10.19 19.87
C VAL A 19 0.16 -10.57 19.35
N ALA A 20 0.24 -11.50 18.40
CA ALA A 20 1.50 -11.83 17.70
C ALA A 20 2.10 -10.58 17.05
N THR A 21 1.28 -9.86 16.27
CA THR A 21 1.67 -8.63 15.55
C THR A 21 2.16 -7.54 16.51
N GLN A 22 1.43 -7.29 17.60
CA GLN A 22 1.82 -6.29 18.60
C GLN A 22 3.16 -6.65 19.26
N SER A 23 3.37 -7.93 19.58
CA SER A 23 4.62 -8.41 20.17
C SER A 23 5.79 -8.24 19.19
N THR A 24 5.62 -8.69 17.95
CA THR A 24 6.61 -8.55 16.88
C THR A 24 6.96 -7.09 16.62
N LEU A 25 5.97 -6.20 16.50
CA LEU A 25 6.19 -4.77 16.28
C LEU A 25 6.84 -4.10 17.49
N SER A 26 6.55 -4.53 18.73
CA SER A 26 7.23 -3.99 19.91
C SER A 26 8.72 -4.28 19.87
N VAL A 27 9.09 -5.54 19.59
CA VAL A 27 10.50 -5.97 19.49
C VAL A 27 11.19 -5.27 18.32
N ILE A 28 10.56 -5.19 17.14
CA ILE A 28 11.12 -4.46 16.01
C ILE A 28 11.30 -2.98 16.35
N GLY A 29 10.34 -2.36 17.04
CA GLY A 29 10.45 -0.97 17.48
C GLY A 29 11.63 -0.74 18.42
N GLU A 30 11.88 -1.64 19.37
CA GLU A 30 13.08 -1.64 20.23
C GLU A 30 14.37 -1.79 19.41
N CYS A 31 14.40 -2.73 18.46
CA CYS A 31 15.57 -2.94 17.62
C CYS A 31 15.89 -1.72 16.74
N ILE A 32 14.86 -1.04 16.23
CA ILE A 32 15.04 0.20 15.46
C ILE A 32 15.63 1.29 16.35
N ASP A 33 15.11 1.45 17.57
CA ASP A 33 15.56 2.46 18.51
C ASP A 33 17.02 2.25 18.95
N GLN A 34 17.43 0.99 19.15
CA GLN A 34 18.77 0.65 19.65
C GLN A 34 19.82 0.49 18.55
N PHE A 35 19.43 -0.03 17.39
CA PHE A 35 20.39 -0.54 16.40
C PHE A 35 20.24 0.06 15.00
N ALA A 36 19.13 0.73 14.66
CA ALA A 36 18.97 1.28 13.32
C ALA A 36 19.60 2.69 13.23
N PRO A 37 20.71 2.85 12.47
CA PRO A 37 21.39 4.14 12.38
C PRO A 37 20.50 5.18 11.67
N GLY A 38 20.44 6.39 12.24
CA GLY A 38 19.67 7.49 11.66
C GLY A 38 18.15 7.38 11.83
N CYS A 39 17.65 6.35 12.51
CA CYS A 39 16.24 6.27 12.90
C CYS A 39 16.04 7.00 14.24
N THR A 40 15.06 7.90 14.30
CA THR A 40 14.80 8.76 15.47
C THR A 40 13.30 8.92 15.70
N GLY A 41 12.91 9.29 16.92
CA GLY A 41 11.50 9.56 17.25
C GLY A 41 10.59 8.32 17.15
N ILE A 42 11.06 7.17 17.65
CA ILE A 42 10.34 5.90 17.60
C ILE A 42 9.07 6.00 18.46
N GLN A 43 7.92 5.66 17.87
CA GLN A 43 6.60 5.64 18.52
C GLN A 43 5.91 4.32 18.22
N LYS A 44 5.66 3.52 19.28
CA LYS A 44 4.95 2.24 19.18
C LYS A 44 3.44 2.45 19.37
N ILE A 45 2.69 2.51 18.28
CA ILE A 45 1.23 2.72 18.29
C ILE A 45 0.51 1.37 18.15
N LEU A 46 0.66 0.52 19.17
CA LEU A 46 0.25 -0.88 19.10
C LEU A 46 -1.26 -1.10 19.28
N ASN A 47 -1.96 -0.14 19.89
CA ASN A 47 -3.39 -0.27 20.20
C ASN A 47 -4.31 0.26 19.10
N ALA A 48 -3.76 0.86 18.04
CA ALA A 48 -4.55 1.30 16.89
C ALA A 48 -5.24 0.10 16.18
N ARG A 49 -6.26 0.39 15.35
CA ARG A 49 -6.95 -0.63 14.54
C ARG A 49 -5.96 -1.49 13.75
N CYS A 50 -4.99 -0.85 13.10
CA CYS A 50 -3.81 -1.49 12.52
C CYS A 50 -2.59 -1.10 13.37
N PRO A 51 -2.02 -2.01 14.18
CA PRO A 51 -0.83 -1.74 14.98
C PRO A 51 0.34 -1.30 14.11
N LEU A 52 1.08 -0.28 14.55
CA LEU A 52 2.22 0.24 13.79
C LEU A 52 3.35 0.79 14.67
N VAL A 53 4.55 0.90 14.09
CA VAL A 53 5.69 1.64 14.65
C VAL A 53 5.99 2.81 13.73
N ARG A 54 5.97 4.03 14.28
CA ARG A 54 6.29 5.26 13.57
C ARG A 54 7.67 5.75 13.95
N PHE A 55 8.47 6.20 12.99
CA PHE A 55 9.81 6.77 13.23
C PHE A 55 10.23 7.67 12.08
N SER A 56 11.23 8.52 12.30
CA SER A 56 11.85 9.35 11.26
C SER A 56 13.22 8.80 10.89
N HIS A 57 13.46 8.59 9.59
CA HIS A 57 14.76 8.18 9.06
C HIS A 57 15.51 9.41 8.53
N GLN A 58 16.46 9.90 9.33
CA GLN A 58 17.20 11.14 9.10
C GLN A 58 17.96 11.17 7.76
N PRO A 59 18.69 10.10 7.35
CA PRO A 59 19.45 10.13 6.10
C PRO A 59 18.58 10.35 4.84
N SER A 60 17.33 9.88 4.85
CA SER A 60 16.40 10.09 3.74
C SER A 60 15.41 11.22 3.97
N GLY A 61 15.37 11.82 5.16
CA GLY A 61 14.37 12.81 5.54
C GLY A 61 12.92 12.27 5.54
N LEU A 62 12.73 10.96 5.69
CA LEU A 62 11.40 10.33 5.57
C LEU A 62 10.76 10.09 6.94
N GLN A 63 9.46 10.34 7.03
CA GLN A 63 8.62 9.84 8.11
C GLN A 63 8.07 8.46 7.73
N CYS A 64 8.34 7.46 8.54
CA CYS A 64 8.04 6.06 8.27
C CYS A 64 6.96 5.54 9.21
N ASP A 65 5.98 4.81 8.66
CA ASP A 65 4.99 4.03 9.40
C ASP A 65 5.17 2.53 9.03
N LEU A 66 5.63 1.73 9.97
CA LEU A 66 5.84 0.29 9.82
C LEU A 66 4.64 -0.49 10.38
N THR A 67 4.03 -1.34 9.56
CA THR A 67 2.90 -2.22 9.93
C THR A 67 3.21 -3.67 9.60
N ALA A 68 2.49 -4.63 10.19
CA ALA A 68 2.62 -6.04 9.85
C ALA A 68 1.41 -6.54 9.04
N ASN A 69 1.68 -7.28 7.96
CA ASN A 69 0.70 -8.06 7.19
C ASN A 69 -0.59 -7.31 6.76
N ASN A 70 -0.52 -6.02 6.44
CA ASN A 70 -1.68 -5.26 5.97
C ASN A 70 -2.00 -5.56 4.49
N ARG A 71 -2.52 -6.76 4.23
CA ARG A 71 -2.84 -7.24 2.87
C ARG A 71 -3.84 -6.35 2.14
N ILE A 72 -4.81 -5.79 2.87
CA ILE A 72 -5.82 -4.89 2.29
C ILE A 72 -5.16 -3.61 1.76
N ALA A 73 -4.24 -3.01 2.53
CA ALA A 73 -3.51 -1.83 2.06
C ALA A 73 -2.62 -2.13 0.85
N MET A 74 -1.99 -3.32 0.80
CA MET A 74 -1.22 -3.74 -0.36
C MET A 74 -2.10 -3.84 -1.61
N ARG A 75 -3.23 -4.54 -1.54
CA ARG A 75 -4.18 -4.69 -2.67
C ARG A 75 -4.75 -3.34 -3.12
N SER A 76 -5.08 -2.48 -2.17
CA SER A 76 -5.59 -1.14 -2.47
C SER A 76 -4.55 -0.30 -3.21
N THR A 77 -3.28 -0.41 -2.81
CA THR A 77 -2.16 0.28 -3.48
C THR A 77 -1.90 -0.27 -4.88
N GLU A 78 -1.96 -1.59 -5.07
CA GLU A 78 -1.86 -2.23 -6.39
C GLU A 78 -3.00 -1.78 -7.31
N LEU A 79 -4.23 -1.73 -6.81
CA LEU A 79 -5.39 -1.27 -7.57
C LEU A 79 -5.25 0.18 -8.01
N LEU A 80 -4.84 1.06 -7.09
CA LEU A 80 -4.56 2.45 -7.40
C LEU A 80 -3.47 2.58 -8.47
N TYR A 81 -2.40 1.80 -8.35
CA TYR A 81 -1.33 1.75 -9.35
C TYR A 81 -1.88 1.36 -10.72
N ILE A 82 -2.70 0.31 -10.82
CA ILE A 82 -3.34 -0.09 -12.08
C ILE A 82 -4.14 1.06 -12.68
N TYR A 83 -5.03 1.69 -11.90
CA TYR A 83 -5.84 2.80 -12.39
C TYR A 83 -5.00 4.00 -12.86
N SER A 84 -3.90 4.30 -12.17
CA SER A 84 -3.01 5.40 -12.55
C SER A 84 -2.28 5.18 -13.87
N ASN A 85 -2.14 3.92 -14.30
CA ASN A 85 -1.50 3.52 -15.55
C ASN A 85 -2.49 3.31 -16.70
N ILE A 86 -3.78 3.14 -16.40
CA ILE A 86 -4.83 2.99 -17.44
C ILE A 86 -5.01 4.29 -18.23
N ASP A 87 -5.07 5.44 -17.55
CA ASP A 87 -5.27 6.72 -18.21
C ASP A 87 -4.52 7.86 -17.48
N PRO A 88 -3.72 8.69 -18.18
CA PRO A 88 -2.96 9.76 -17.55
C PRO A 88 -3.82 10.82 -16.83
N ARG A 89 -5.09 10.99 -17.23
CA ARG A 89 -6.04 11.91 -16.59
C ARG A 89 -6.37 11.50 -15.17
N VAL A 90 -6.25 10.22 -14.82
CA VAL A 90 -6.46 9.71 -13.45
C VAL A 90 -5.51 10.40 -12.49
N ARG A 91 -4.20 10.39 -12.81
CA ARG A 91 -3.18 11.04 -11.97
C ARG A 91 -3.43 12.53 -11.89
N ALA A 92 -3.60 13.19 -13.03
CA ALA A 92 -3.83 14.64 -13.07
C ALA A 92 -5.03 15.06 -12.21
N LEU A 93 -6.16 14.35 -12.32
CA LEU A 93 -7.37 14.67 -11.57
C LEU A 93 -7.23 14.36 -10.08
N VAL A 94 -6.62 13.23 -9.70
CA VAL A 94 -6.37 12.89 -8.30
C VAL A 94 -5.47 13.94 -7.63
N PHE A 95 -4.37 14.35 -8.27
CA PHE A 95 -3.50 15.40 -7.73
C PHE A 95 -4.23 16.74 -7.61
N GLY A 96 -4.96 17.15 -8.65
CA GLY A 96 -5.72 18.40 -8.64
C GLY A 96 -6.77 18.44 -7.52
N VAL A 97 -7.59 17.39 -7.41
CA VAL A 97 -8.64 17.30 -6.38
C VAL A 97 -8.05 17.25 -4.98
N ARG A 98 -6.92 16.55 -4.76
CA ARG A 98 -6.25 16.53 -3.45
C ARG A 98 -5.70 17.90 -3.07
N CYS A 99 -5.06 18.61 -4.00
CA CYS A 99 -4.54 19.94 -3.73
C CYS A 99 -5.68 20.91 -3.39
N TRP A 100 -6.76 20.88 -4.16
CA TRP A 100 -7.97 21.65 -3.88
C TRP A 100 -8.56 21.30 -2.51
N ALA A 101 -8.75 20.02 -2.20
CA ALA A 101 -9.36 19.59 -0.95
C ALA A 101 -8.51 20.00 0.26
N ARG A 102 -7.18 19.94 0.16
CA ARG A 102 -6.27 20.44 1.19
C ARG A 102 -6.41 21.96 1.36
N ALA A 103 -6.46 22.72 0.27
CA ALA A 103 -6.60 24.18 0.31
C ALA A 103 -7.96 24.62 0.90
N GLN A 104 -9.01 23.83 0.70
CA GLN A 104 -10.33 24.06 1.29
C GLN A 104 -10.49 23.48 2.70
N GLY A 105 -9.42 22.88 3.27
CA GLY A 105 -9.49 22.25 4.58
C GLY A 105 -10.42 21.05 4.65
N ILE A 106 -10.71 20.34 3.55
CA ILE A 106 -11.57 19.15 3.53
C ILE A 106 -10.81 17.93 4.09
N THR A 107 -9.50 17.90 3.92
CA THR A 107 -8.61 16.85 4.41
C THR A 107 -7.65 17.41 5.47
N SER A 108 -7.22 16.54 6.39
CA SER A 108 -6.23 16.88 7.43
C SER A 108 -5.21 15.76 7.58
N ASN A 109 -4.00 16.14 7.99
CA ASN A 109 -2.94 15.20 8.37
C ASN A 109 -3.14 14.67 9.80
N ILE A 110 -4.07 15.26 10.56
CA ILE A 110 -4.42 14.83 11.91
C ILE A 110 -5.67 13.94 11.82
N PRO A 111 -5.67 12.76 12.48
CA PRO A 111 -6.86 11.92 12.55
C PRO A 111 -8.07 12.69 13.10
N GLY A 112 -9.24 12.50 12.48
CA GLY A 112 -10.46 13.20 12.88
C GLY A 112 -11.63 12.90 11.94
N SER A 113 -12.63 13.78 11.92
CA SER A 113 -13.83 13.68 11.08
C SER A 113 -13.63 14.09 9.61
N TRP A 114 -12.39 14.34 9.20
CA TRP A 114 -12.03 14.77 7.84
C TRP A 114 -12.15 13.63 6.82
N ILE A 115 -12.40 13.98 5.57
CA ILE A 115 -12.32 13.01 4.47
C ILE A 115 -10.86 12.60 4.31
N THR A 116 -10.59 11.29 4.27
CA THR A 116 -9.22 10.80 4.05
C THR A 116 -8.81 10.99 2.60
N ASN A 117 -7.51 11.18 2.36
CA ASN A 117 -6.97 11.22 1.01
C ASN A 117 -7.31 9.96 0.19
N PHE A 118 -7.35 8.78 0.83
CA PHE A 118 -7.76 7.54 0.17
C PHE A 118 -9.22 7.58 -0.27
N SER A 119 -10.13 7.99 0.62
CA SER A 119 -11.56 8.16 0.31
C SER A 119 -11.78 9.15 -0.84
N LEU A 120 -11.05 10.27 -0.83
CA LEU A 120 -11.10 11.27 -1.88
C LEU A 120 -10.63 10.71 -3.23
N THR A 121 -9.54 9.94 -3.25
CA THR A 121 -9.07 9.24 -4.45
C THR A 121 -10.12 8.24 -4.95
N MET A 122 -10.76 7.46 -4.08
CA MET A 122 -11.84 6.54 -4.48
C MET A 122 -13.02 7.27 -5.12
N MET A 123 -13.41 8.44 -4.60
CA MET A 123 -14.47 9.27 -5.20
C MET A 123 -14.10 9.74 -6.61
N VAL A 124 -12.84 10.14 -6.83
CA VAL A 124 -12.34 10.52 -8.16
C VAL A 124 -12.40 9.35 -9.13
N LEU A 125 -11.95 8.16 -8.71
CA LEU A 125 -12.03 6.97 -9.56
C LEU A 125 -13.49 6.62 -9.92
N PHE A 126 -14.40 6.69 -8.96
CA PHE A 126 -15.82 6.47 -9.21
C PHE A 126 -16.40 7.47 -10.22
N LEU A 127 -16.04 8.75 -10.12
CA LEU A 127 -16.43 9.76 -11.10
C LEU A 127 -15.96 9.40 -12.51
N LEU A 128 -14.72 8.92 -12.65
CA LEU A 128 -14.14 8.51 -13.93
C LEU A 128 -14.81 7.25 -14.51
N GLN A 129 -15.25 6.32 -13.67
CA GLN A 129 -16.04 5.15 -14.06
C GLN A 129 -17.44 5.52 -14.57
N LYS A 130 -18.03 6.59 -14.02
CA LYS A 130 -19.40 7.04 -14.37
C LYS A 130 -19.45 8.02 -15.54
N ARG A 131 -18.34 8.26 -16.24
CA ARG A 131 -18.35 9.07 -17.46
C ARG A 131 -19.08 8.36 -18.60
N ASN A 132 -19.47 9.15 -19.60
CA ASN A 132 -20.04 8.65 -20.84
C ASN A 132 -19.20 9.16 -22.03
N PRO A 133 -18.34 8.33 -22.63
CA PRO A 133 -18.02 6.94 -22.24
C PRO A 133 -17.18 6.87 -20.94
N PRO A 134 -17.16 5.73 -20.22
CA PRO A 134 -16.32 5.53 -19.03
C PRO A 134 -14.84 5.74 -19.34
N ILE A 135 -14.11 6.43 -18.46
CA ILE A 135 -12.67 6.70 -18.65
C ILE A 135 -11.82 5.55 -18.11
N ILE A 136 -12.27 4.89 -17.04
CA ILE A 136 -11.60 3.73 -16.45
C ILE A 136 -12.63 2.61 -16.19
N PRO A 137 -12.20 1.33 -16.18
CA PRO A 137 -13.09 0.21 -15.91
C PRO A 137 -13.53 0.12 -14.45
N THR A 138 -14.63 -0.58 -14.19
CA THR A 138 -15.04 -0.94 -12.83
C THR A 138 -14.12 -2.03 -12.25
N LEU A 139 -14.18 -2.20 -10.92
CA LEU A 139 -13.43 -3.28 -10.27
C LEU A 139 -13.91 -4.67 -10.71
N ASP A 140 -15.21 -4.84 -10.95
CA ASP A 140 -15.77 -6.10 -11.47
C ASP A 140 -15.23 -6.40 -12.87
N GLN A 141 -15.18 -5.40 -13.76
CA GLN A 141 -14.58 -5.58 -15.09
C GLN A 141 -13.10 -5.97 -15.01
N LEU A 142 -12.33 -5.36 -14.10
CA LEU A 142 -10.94 -5.76 -13.86
C LEU A 142 -10.83 -7.19 -13.32
N ARG A 143 -11.74 -7.59 -12.42
CA ARG A 143 -11.80 -8.96 -11.87
C ARG A 143 -12.12 -9.97 -12.95
N ASP A 144 -13.09 -9.69 -13.82
CA ASP A 144 -13.52 -10.61 -14.87
C ASP A 144 -12.40 -10.81 -15.91
N LEU A 145 -11.62 -9.76 -16.20
CA LEU A 145 -10.40 -9.86 -17.00
C LEU A 145 -9.32 -10.71 -16.31
N ALA A 146 -9.20 -10.62 -14.99
CA ALA A 146 -8.25 -11.43 -14.20
C ALA A 146 -8.70 -12.89 -14.03
N GLY A 147 -10.01 -13.16 -13.97
CA GLY A 147 -10.58 -14.50 -13.80
C GLY A 147 -10.26 -15.47 -14.95
N ASN A 148 -9.90 -14.93 -16.12
CA ASN A 148 -9.39 -15.72 -17.25
C ASN A 148 -7.90 -16.10 -17.12
N ALA A 149 -7.19 -15.56 -16.13
CA ALA A 149 -5.81 -15.87 -15.78
C ALA A 149 -5.78 -16.35 -14.31
N GLY A 150 -6.20 -17.60 -14.08
CA GLY A 150 -6.30 -18.17 -12.75
C GLY A 150 -4.98 -18.15 -11.98
N GLN A 151 -4.83 -17.22 -11.05
CA GLN A 151 -3.99 -17.34 -9.85
C GLN A 151 -4.34 -16.22 -8.88
N GLU A 152 -4.14 -16.48 -7.59
CA GLU A 152 -4.23 -15.48 -6.52
C GLU A 152 -3.68 -14.15 -7.01
N ILE A 153 -4.42 -13.07 -6.75
CA ILE A 153 -3.94 -11.71 -6.89
C ILE A 153 -2.68 -11.65 -6.04
N SER A 154 -1.53 -11.95 -6.59
CA SER A 154 -0.25 -11.35 -6.31
C SER A 154 -0.02 -10.62 -7.61
N VAL A 155 -0.19 -9.31 -7.61
CA VAL A 155 -0.01 -8.52 -8.83
C VAL A 155 1.50 -8.36 -9.07
N SER A 156 2.22 -9.47 -9.12
CA SER A 156 3.26 -9.64 -10.12
C SER A 156 2.50 -9.83 -11.43
N PHE A 157 2.14 -8.73 -12.10
CA PHE A 157 1.89 -8.83 -13.54
C PHE A 157 3.11 -9.55 -14.13
N PRO A 158 2.95 -10.75 -14.71
CA PRO A 158 4.01 -11.29 -15.54
C PRO A 158 4.29 -10.22 -16.59
N CYS A 159 5.55 -9.89 -16.78
CA CYS A 159 6.08 -8.91 -17.72
C CYS A 159 5.71 -9.21 -19.20
N HIS A 160 4.75 -10.08 -19.47
CA HIS A 160 4.38 -10.58 -20.79
C HIS A 160 3.37 -9.70 -21.53
N TYR A 161 2.55 -8.91 -20.84
CA TYR A 161 1.70 -7.88 -21.47
C TYR A 161 2.38 -6.51 -21.61
N PHE A 162 3.58 -6.34 -21.03
CA PHE A 162 4.37 -5.12 -21.15
C PHE A 162 5.19 -5.06 -22.46
N GLY A 163 5.34 -6.17 -23.19
CA GLY A 163 6.23 -6.23 -24.36
C GLY A 163 5.91 -5.26 -25.51
N THR A 164 4.65 -4.87 -25.67
CA THR A 164 4.22 -4.11 -26.87
C THR A 164 4.10 -2.59 -26.68
N LEU A 165 4.23 -2.05 -25.46
CA LEU A 165 4.04 -0.61 -25.21
C LEU A 165 5.19 0.10 -24.48
N CYS A 166 6.24 -0.60 -24.06
CA CYS A 166 7.35 0.01 -23.32
C CYS A 166 8.74 -0.24 -23.93
N HIS A 167 8.89 0.00 -25.23
CA HIS A 167 10.19 -0.03 -25.89
C HIS A 167 11.14 1.13 -25.49
N ASN A 168 10.80 1.98 -24.52
CA ASN A 168 11.58 3.18 -24.21
C ASN A 168 11.60 3.64 -22.73
N ILE A 169 11.45 2.75 -21.76
CA ILE A 169 11.60 3.15 -20.34
C ILE A 169 12.58 2.22 -19.61
N PRO A 170 13.69 2.74 -19.03
CA PRO A 170 14.71 1.93 -18.39
C PRO A 170 14.17 1.23 -17.14
N LYS A 171 14.48 -0.06 -17.02
CA LYS A 171 14.15 -0.91 -15.87
C LYS A 171 15.03 -0.52 -14.68
N HIS A 172 14.44 0.01 -13.61
CA HIS A 172 15.11 0.15 -12.31
C HIS A 172 14.62 -0.92 -11.32
N PRO A 173 15.49 -1.45 -10.44
CA PRO A 173 15.18 -2.60 -9.59
C PRO A 173 14.33 -2.21 -8.37
N CYS A 174 13.45 -3.12 -7.98
CA CYS A 174 12.77 -3.27 -6.68
C CYS A 174 12.36 -1.98 -5.93
N VAL A 175 11.11 -1.54 -6.10
CA VAL A 175 10.45 -0.65 -5.12
C VAL A 175 9.01 -1.09 -4.89
N THR A 176 8.79 -1.89 -3.84
CA THR A 176 7.50 -2.37 -3.35
C THR A 176 6.78 -1.25 -2.57
N SER A 177 5.49 -1.05 -2.82
CA SER A 177 4.51 -0.23 -2.06
C SER A 177 4.76 1.29 -1.92
N ALA A 178 5.96 1.73 -1.51
CA ALA A 178 6.22 3.14 -1.19
C ALA A 178 6.12 4.07 -2.41
N ARG A 179 6.57 3.61 -3.58
CA ARG A 179 6.44 4.39 -4.83
C ARG A 179 5.00 4.49 -5.31
N ALA A 180 4.21 3.43 -5.24
CA ALA A 180 2.82 3.47 -5.67
C ALA A 180 1.96 4.43 -4.80
N ILE A 181 2.30 4.52 -3.51
CA ILE A 181 1.79 5.57 -2.62
C ILE A 181 2.31 6.93 -3.11
N HIS A 182 3.61 7.15 -3.28
CA HIS A 182 4.15 8.44 -3.77
C HIS A 182 3.70 8.89 -5.17
N TYR A 183 3.25 7.96 -6.03
CA TYR A 183 2.75 8.25 -7.38
C TYR A 183 1.27 8.66 -7.39
N ILE A 184 0.53 8.46 -6.29
CA ILE A 184 -0.93 8.68 -6.20
C ILE A 184 -1.31 9.45 -4.91
N THR A 185 -0.41 9.51 -3.93
CA THR A 185 -0.54 10.27 -2.68
C THR A 185 0.51 11.35 -2.52
#